data_AF-A0A532CE61-F1
#
_entry.id   AF-A0A532CE61-F1
#
_cell.length_a   1.000
_cell.length_b   1.000
_cell.length_c   1.000
_cell.angle_alpha   90.00
_cell.angle_beta   90.00
_cell.angle_gamma   90.00
#
_symmetry.space_group_name_H-M   'P 1'
#
loop_
_entity.id
_entity.type
_entity.pdbx_description
1 polymer ?
#
loop_
_entity_poly.entity_id
_entity_poly.type
_entity_poly.pdbx_seq_one_letter_code
_entity_poly.pdbx_strand_id
1 'polypeptide(L)'
;MNRFFDMNGTLSLPKMIEIDPVETCNLRCRMCHVSFMPAEKHPVFDVTLVPKLKALEGAFASIGSGFEPLLYNDFDRLMGGFADLGVRMQLITNGTLLDKSKLKILLDCDMDIINFSFDGIRKDTFEYIRRGADHNKTLTNILDARAGFSGRQTAFLINSTTMRSNLDESIEILDFWDRHDFDVVRFLPMQVRYPDQELIQESLYPIREDMKRVFDSAAAHLIENNLKTVMLLPYLYSSKIRERFPDNYDGLYVCSSNSAKRKVLSLRERFQLGDHPLMRFYDCRAAFTSATILANGDIQLCYKYSIGNLHKDSFEDIWFGEQANRVRQLIINEPTDCAACDCFKFGIAFHRLDADCVENYFTGELGSYVKDVDFNTGLIHARVTPKPPRLVLSEGGYNIVAYGDKYFGIPHTVGPLDVDKADFSTMPNVIVEGRFASALARVRNHARVTPSPPKLVLSEEDYNIVAYDGKYFGIPHCLGPLEVDKADFSTIPDVVMEKEFEVVLSRIRKATKQGAAYR
;
A
#
# COMPACT_ATOMS: atom_id res chain seq x y z
N MET A 1 22.56 2.27 24.02
CA MET A 1 21.39 2.91 24.68
C MET A 1 21.26 4.32 24.13
N ASN A 2 20.08 4.65 23.59
CA ASN A 2 19.61 5.94 23.02
C ASN A 2 19.09 5.84 21.57
N ARG A 3 18.03 5.02 21.36
CA ARG A 3 17.24 5.02 20.12
C ARG A 3 15.73 5.04 20.39
N PHE A 4 15.30 5.77 21.41
CA PHE A 4 13.89 5.98 21.67
C PHE A 4 13.60 7.46 21.51
N PHE A 5 13.21 7.87 20.30
CA PHE A 5 12.25 8.97 20.16
C PHE A 5 10.87 8.39 20.51
N ASP A 6 10.76 7.92 21.75
CA ASP A 6 9.49 7.55 22.33
C ASP A 6 8.80 8.87 22.62
N MET A 7 7.62 9.06 22.04
CA MET A 7 6.80 10.27 22.22
C MET A 7 6.31 10.35 23.68
N ASN A 8 7.22 10.57 24.63
CA ASN A 8 7.04 10.59 26.08
C ASN A 8 6.50 9.28 26.71
N GLY A 9 6.85 8.09 26.24
CA GLY A 9 6.38 6.83 26.86
C GLY A 9 5.20 6.17 26.17
N THR A 10 4.69 6.74 25.07
CA THR A 10 3.32 6.46 24.60
C THR A 10 3.24 5.52 23.39
N LEU A 11 4.34 5.26 22.69
CA LEU A 11 4.32 4.43 21.49
C LEU A 11 4.50 2.96 21.85
N SER A 12 3.50 2.14 21.56
CA SER A 12 3.58 0.68 21.65
C SER A 12 3.78 0.04 20.27
N LEU A 13 4.05 -1.27 20.24
CA LEU A 13 3.99 -2.06 19.01
C LEU A 13 2.56 -2.05 18.44
N PRO A 14 2.40 -2.17 17.11
CA PRO A 14 1.09 -2.10 16.50
C PRO A 14 0.23 -3.28 16.96
N LYS A 15 -1.08 -3.03 17.12
CA LYS A 15 -2.08 -4.03 17.48
C LYS A 15 -2.57 -4.83 16.27
N MET A 16 -2.23 -4.36 15.08
CA MET A 16 -2.63 -4.96 13.82
C MET A 16 -1.53 -4.79 12.76
N ILE A 17 -1.34 -5.81 11.94
CA ILE A 17 -0.65 -5.71 10.65
C ILE A 17 -1.59 -6.07 9.51
N GLU A 18 -1.40 -5.42 8.38
CA GLU A 18 -2.03 -5.79 7.10
C GLU A 18 -0.94 -6.32 6.16
N ILE A 19 -1.20 -7.44 5.49
CA ILE A 19 -0.26 -8.05 4.56
C ILE A 19 -0.97 -8.66 3.35
N ASP A 20 -0.55 -8.23 2.17
CA ASP A 20 -0.83 -8.90 0.90
C ASP A 20 0.46 -9.59 0.44
N PRO A 21 0.59 -10.92 0.58
CA PRO A 21 1.86 -11.60 0.27
C PRO A 21 2.19 -11.63 -1.22
N VAL A 22 1.21 -11.30 -2.07
CA VAL A 22 1.36 -11.12 -3.52
C VAL A 22 0.56 -9.90 -3.94
N GLU A 23 1.06 -9.12 -4.89
CA GLU A 23 0.30 -8.01 -5.49
C GLU A 23 -0.38 -8.46 -6.80
N THR A 24 -1.10 -9.59 -6.76
CA THR A 24 -1.81 -10.11 -7.93
C THR A 24 -3.09 -10.85 -7.56
N CYS A 25 -3.99 -11.00 -8.52
CA CYS A 25 -5.27 -11.68 -8.34
C CYS A 25 -5.59 -12.54 -9.57
N ASN A 26 -6.28 -13.66 -9.35
CA ASN A 26 -6.74 -14.54 -10.42
C ASN A 26 -8.02 -14.02 -11.10
N LEU A 27 -8.64 -12.98 -10.54
CA LEU A 27 -9.84 -12.33 -11.06
C LEU A 27 -9.54 -10.94 -11.62
N ARG A 28 -10.45 -10.44 -12.46
CA ARG A 28 -10.45 -9.06 -12.96
C ARG A 28 -11.82 -8.42 -12.71
N CYS A 29 -12.24 -8.41 -11.44
CA CYS A 29 -13.56 -7.92 -11.06
C CYS A 29 -13.78 -6.49 -11.56
N ARG A 30 -15.00 -6.20 -12.03
CA ARG A 30 -15.35 -4.96 -12.74
C ARG A 30 -14.97 -3.70 -11.97
N MET A 31 -15.19 -3.69 -10.66
CA MET A 31 -14.91 -2.58 -9.75
C MET A 31 -13.50 -2.55 -9.15
N CYS A 32 -12.70 -3.60 -9.36
CA CYS A 32 -11.45 -3.79 -8.63
C CYS A 32 -10.29 -3.03 -9.28
N HIS A 33 -9.43 -2.42 -8.47
CA HIS A 33 -8.22 -1.75 -8.93
C HIS A 33 -7.28 -2.68 -9.71
N VAL A 34 -7.24 -3.98 -9.40
CA VAL A 34 -6.42 -4.99 -10.10
C VAL A 34 -6.77 -5.08 -11.59
N SER A 35 -8.01 -4.75 -11.97
CA SER A 35 -8.44 -4.70 -13.38
C SER A 35 -7.80 -3.56 -14.18
N PHE A 36 -7.29 -2.54 -13.48
CA PHE A 36 -6.69 -1.34 -14.06
C PHE A 36 -5.19 -1.24 -13.79
N MET A 37 -4.61 -2.26 -13.14
CA MET A 37 -3.17 -2.33 -12.91
C MET A 37 -2.42 -2.69 -14.19
N PRO A 38 -1.23 -2.10 -14.43
CA PRO A 38 -0.39 -2.46 -15.56
C PRO A 38 0.10 -3.91 -15.44
N ALA A 39 0.29 -4.58 -16.57
CA ALA A 39 0.80 -5.95 -16.63
C ALA A 39 2.32 -5.98 -16.35
N GLU A 40 2.69 -5.87 -15.08
CA GLU A 40 4.08 -5.86 -14.62
C GLU A 40 4.39 -7.05 -13.72
N LYS A 41 5.68 -7.34 -13.52
CA LYS A 41 6.10 -8.26 -12.47
C LYS A 41 5.94 -7.56 -11.13
N HIS A 42 5.18 -8.20 -10.25
CA HIS A 42 4.98 -7.74 -8.90
C HIS A 42 5.91 -8.47 -7.92
N PRO A 43 6.33 -7.81 -6.82
CA PRO A 43 7.04 -8.49 -5.75
C PRO A 43 6.17 -9.56 -5.10
N VAL A 44 6.85 -10.53 -4.51
CA VAL A 44 6.26 -11.64 -3.76
C VAL A 44 6.93 -11.66 -2.39
N PHE A 45 6.14 -11.76 -1.33
CA PHE A 45 6.64 -11.74 0.03
C PHE A 45 7.60 -12.90 0.27
N ASP A 46 8.75 -12.60 0.87
CA ASP A 46 9.71 -13.60 1.29
C ASP A 46 9.27 -14.17 2.66
N VAL A 47 8.73 -15.38 2.66
CA VAL A 47 8.25 -16.05 3.88
C VAL A 47 9.35 -16.25 4.92
N THR A 48 10.63 -16.21 4.54
CA THR A 48 11.75 -16.28 5.49
C THR A 48 11.85 -15.05 6.39
N LEU A 49 11.11 -13.98 6.09
CA LEU A 49 11.00 -12.79 6.92
C LEU A 49 10.02 -12.95 8.08
N VAL A 50 9.13 -13.96 8.06
CA VAL A 50 8.12 -14.15 9.11
C VAL A 50 8.73 -14.16 10.53
N PRO A 51 9.84 -14.86 10.82
CA PRO A 51 10.46 -14.82 12.15
C PRO A 51 10.86 -13.43 12.66
N LYS A 52 11.07 -12.44 11.76
CA LYS A 52 11.34 -11.04 12.15
C LYS A 52 10.13 -10.32 12.73
N LEU A 53 8.95 -10.93 12.67
CA LEU A 53 7.70 -10.38 13.17
C LEU A 53 7.36 -10.87 14.60
N LYS A 54 8.27 -11.57 15.29
CA LYS A 54 8.00 -12.18 16.61
C LYS A 54 7.49 -11.20 17.67
N ALA A 55 7.87 -9.92 17.58
CA ALA A 55 7.43 -8.92 18.54
C ALA A 55 5.92 -8.63 18.45
N LEU A 56 5.26 -9.09 17.39
CA LEU A 56 3.84 -8.89 17.13
C LEU A 56 2.96 -9.97 17.77
N GLU A 57 3.48 -10.83 18.64
CA GLU A 57 2.68 -11.81 19.40
C GLU A 57 1.41 -11.16 19.98
N GLY A 58 0.26 -11.79 19.75
CA GLY A 58 -1.06 -11.30 20.16
C GLY A 58 -1.65 -10.15 19.32
N ALA A 59 -0.89 -9.56 18.39
CA ALA A 59 -1.44 -8.63 17.40
C ALA A 59 -2.30 -9.38 16.36
N PHE A 60 -3.16 -8.65 15.65
CA PHE A 60 -3.91 -9.19 14.52
C PHE A 60 -3.12 -9.10 13.21
N ALA A 61 -2.96 -10.21 12.50
CA ALA A 61 -2.55 -10.24 11.10
C ALA A 61 -3.80 -10.32 10.21
N SER A 62 -4.04 -9.27 9.44
CA SER A 62 -5.04 -9.24 8.37
C SER A 62 -4.37 -9.57 7.05
N ILE A 63 -4.72 -10.72 6.49
CA ILE A 63 -4.09 -11.32 5.32
C ILE A 63 -5.01 -11.16 4.11
N GLY A 64 -4.51 -10.54 3.05
CA GLY A 64 -5.30 -10.18 1.87
C GLY A 64 -5.90 -8.77 1.98
N SER A 65 -7.07 -8.57 1.35
CA SER A 65 -7.80 -7.30 1.18
C SER A 65 -7.46 -6.55 -0.11
N GLY A 66 -6.18 -6.36 -0.43
CA GLY A 66 -5.75 -5.73 -1.68
C GLY A 66 -5.79 -6.72 -2.85
N PHE A 67 -5.31 -7.94 -2.60
CA PHE A 67 -5.05 -8.94 -3.63
C PHE A 67 -5.61 -10.31 -3.22
N GLU A 68 -5.35 -11.37 -4.01
CA GLU A 68 -5.78 -12.71 -3.65
C GLU A 68 -4.67 -13.47 -2.91
N PRO A 69 -4.73 -13.61 -1.58
CA PRO A 69 -3.68 -14.28 -0.82
C PRO A 69 -3.57 -15.78 -1.13
N LEU A 70 -4.63 -16.44 -1.58
CA LEU A 70 -4.59 -17.87 -1.92
C LEU A 70 -3.82 -18.19 -3.22
N LEU A 71 -3.36 -17.18 -3.95
CA LEU A 71 -2.38 -17.34 -5.05
C LEU A 71 -0.94 -17.46 -4.56
N TYR A 72 -0.66 -17.14 -3.30
CA TYR A 72 0.69 -17.18 -2.78
C TYR A 72 1.19 -18.62 -2.65
N ASN A 73 2.34 -18.91 -3.26
CA ASN A 73 2.87 -20.28 -3.32
C ASN A 73 3.25 -20.83 -1.93
N ASP A 74 3.79 -19.98 -1.05
CA ASP A 74 4.18 -20.34 0.32
C ASP A 74 3.05 -20.04 1.34
N PHE A 75 1.79 -20.14 0.92
CA PHE A 75 0.62 -19.84 1.79
C PHE A 75 0.59 -20.70 3.06
N ASP A 76 0.88 -21.99 2.95
CA ASP A 76 0.99 -22.91 4.08
C ASP A 76 2.04 -22.46 5.09
N ARG A 77 3.22 -22.07 4.60
CA ARG A 77 4.34 -21.61 5.43
C ARG A 77 4.07 -20.26 6.06
N LEU A 78 3.37 -19.36 5.37
CA LEU A 78 2.95 -18.07 5.92
C LEU A 78 1.96 -18.28 7.07
N MET A 79 0.90 -19.07 6.84
CA MET A 79 -0.13 -19.34 7.85
C MET A 79 0.46 -20.09 9.06
N GLY A 80 1.27 -21.11 8.83
CA GLY A 80 1.97 -21.84 9.90
C GLY A 80 2.93 -20.94 10.67
N GLY A 81 3.72 -20.12 9.97
CA GLY A 81 4.62 -19.15 10.60
C GLY A 81 3.87 -18.15 11.48
N PHE A 82 2.73 -17.61 11.02
CA PHE A 82 1.90 -16.72 11.84
C PHE A 82 1.26 -17.42 13.04
N ALA A 83 0.84 -18.68 12.89
CA ALA A 83 0.39 -19.48 14.02
C ALA A 83 1.50 -19.66 15.07
N ASP A 84 2.73 -19.98 14.64
CA ASP A 84 3.89 -20.16 15.52
C ASP A 84 4.30 -18.87 16.25
N LEU A 85 4.09 -17.70 15.63
CA LEU A 85 4.32 -16.40 16.27
C LEU A 85 3.24 -16.03 17.30
N GLY A 86 2.13 -16.77 17.36
CA GLY A 86 1.01 -16.43 18.24
C GLY A 86 0.26 -15.16 17.82
N VAL A 87 0.27 -14.80 16.52
CA VAL A 87 -0.59 -13.72 16.03
C VAL A 87 -2.00 -14.22 15.81
N ARG A 88 -2.96 -13.32 15.99
CA ARG A 88 -4.38 -13.55 15.70
C ARG A 88 -4.65 -13.34 14.22
N MET A 89 -5.44 -14.17 13.56
CA MET A 89 -5.51 -14.16 12.10
C MET A 89 -6.89 -13.83 11.55
N GLN A 90 -6.91 -12.89 10.60
CA GLN A 90 -8.01 -12.66 9.67
C GLN A 90 -7.56 -12.99 8.25
N LEU A 91 -8.34 -13.76 7.52
CA LEU A 91 -8.18 -13.97 6.07
C LEU A 91 -9.27 -13.23 5.31
N ILE A 92 -8.90 -12.49 4.26
CA ILE A 92 -9.83 -11.90 3.29
C ILE A 92 -9.50 -12.51 1.92
N THR A 93 -10.46 -13.22 1.31
CA THR A 93 -10.25 -13.94 0.05
C THR A 93 -11.48 -13.87 -0.86
N ASN A 94 -11.29 -14.03 -2.17
CA ASN A 94 -12.37 -14.23 -3.13
C ASN A 94 -12.95 -15.66 -3.12
N GLY A 95 -12.31 -16.61 -2.41
CA GLY A 95 -12.79 -17.99 -2.22
C GLY A 95 -12.64 -18.92 -3.42
N THR A 96 -12.29 -18.43 -4.62
CA THR A 96 -12.23 -19.23 -5.86
C THR A 96 -11.15 -20.32 -5.83
N LEU A 97 -10.09 -20.09 -5.05
CA LEU A 97 -8.93 -20.98 -4.91
C LEU A 97 -8.92 -21.78 -3.60
N LEU A 98 -9.97 -21.67 -2.77
CA LEU A 98 -10.08 -22.35 -1.48
C LEU A 98 -10.49 -23.82 -1.66
N ASP A 99 -9.55 -24.61 -2.15
CA ASP A 99 -9.69 -26.07 -2.25
C ASP A 99 -9.53 -26.77 -0.89
N LYS A 100 -9.72 -28.10 -0.86
CA LYS A 100 -9.60 -28.92 0.35
C LYS A 100 -8.22 -28.84 1.01
N SER A 101 -7.15 -28.65 0.24
CA SER A 101 -5.78 -28.53 0.77
C SER A 101 -5.61 -27.22 1.51
N LYS A 102 -6.06 -26.10 0.92
CA LYS A 102 -6.02 -24.79 1.56
C LYS A 102 -6.96 -24.71 2.76
N LEU A 103 -8.14 -25.32 2.67
CA LEU A 103 -9.05 -25.43 3.81
C LEU A 103 -8.40 -26.18 4.99
N LYS A 104 -7.68 -27.28 4.72
CA LYS A 104 -6.95 -28.01 5.77
C LYS A 104 -5.92 -27.11 6.46
N ILE A 105 -5.13 -26.35 5.71
CA ILE A 105 -4.17 -25.39 6.27
C ILE A 105 -4.88 -24.40 7.21
N LEU A 106 -6.02 -23.83 6.79
CA LEU A 106 -6.77 -22.92 7.64
C LEU A 106 -7.32 -23.58 8.90
N LEU A 107 -7.76 -24.84 8.81
CA LEU A 107 -8.26 -25.61 9.96
C LEU A 107 -7.15 -26.00 10.94
N ASP A 108 -5.91 -26.08 10.48
CA ASP A 108 -4.73 -26.31 11.33
C ASP A 108 -4.29 -25.02 12.05
N CYS A 109 -4.86 -23.86 11.68
CA CYS A 109 -4.64 -22.56 12.32
C CYS A 109 -5.80 -22.16 13.25
N ASP A 110 -5.50 -21.34 14.26
CA ASP A 110 -6.52 -20.68 15.09
C ASP A 110 -7.01 -19.39 14.41
N MET A 111 -7.92 -19.55 13.45
CA MET A 111 -8.48 -18.44 12.69
C MET A 111 -9.54 -17.69 13.51
N ASP A 112 -9.36 -16.38 13.70
CA ASP A 112 -10.36 -15.52 14.32
C ASP A 112 -11.48 -15.15 13.34
N ILE A 113 -11.11 -14.77 12.11
CA ILE A 113 -12.05 -14.27 11.10
C ILE A 113 -11.69 -14.79 9.71
N ILE A 114 -12.69 -15.30 8.98
CA ILE A 114 -12.61 -15.55 7.55
C ILE A 114 -13.66 -14.69 6.86
N ASN A 115 -13.21 -13.81 5.98
CA ASN A 115 -14.05 -12.88 5.25
C ASN A 115 -13.99 -13.20 3.75
N PHE A 116 -15.15 -13.54 3.18
CA PHE A 116 -15.26 -13.82 1.76
C PHE A 116 -15.78 -12.61 1.01
N SER A 117 -15.16 -12.35 -0.12
CA SER A 117 -15.64 -11.34 -1.05
C SER A 117 -16.61 -12.02 -2.02
N PHE A 118 -17.91 -11.68 -1.96
CA PHE A 118 -18.98 -12.30 -2.77
C PHE A 118 -20.10 -11.29 -3.01
N ASP A 119 -20.27 -10.82 -4.26
CA ASP A 119 -21.06 -9.60 -4.53
C ASP A 119 -22.45 -9.84 -5.13
N GLY A 120 -22.86 -11.07 -5.42
CA GLY A 120 -24.20 -11.37 -5.94
C GLY A 120 -24.56 -12.82 -5.65
N ILE A 121 -25.77 -13.08 -5.16
CA ILE A 121 -26.26 -14.45 -4.92
C ILE A 121 -26.73 -15.09 -6.23
N ARG A 122 -27.23 -14.27 -7.16
CA ARG A 122 -27.59 -14.77 -8.48
C ARG A 122 -26.33 -14.96 -9.31
N LYS A 123 -26.26 -16.10 -10.00
CA LYS A 123 -25.12 -16.49 -10.82
C LYS A 123 -24.70 -15.40 -11.81
N ASP A 124 -25.65 -14.87 -12.57
CA ASP A 124 -25.37 -13.91 -13.63
C ASP A 124 -24.78 -12.60 -13.05
N THR A 125 -25.34 -12.11 -11.95
CA THR A 125 -24.83 -10.94 -11.22
C THR A 125 -23.42 -11.18 -10.68
N PHE A 126 -23.20 -12.33 -10.05
CA PHE A 126 -21.89 -12.70 -9.52
C PHE A 126 -20.81 -12.75 -10.60
N GLU A 127 -21.06 -13.45 -11.70
CA GLU A 127 -20.08 -13.64 -12.77
C GLU A 127 -19.88 -12.36 -13.60
N TYR A 128 -20.90 -11.50 -13.69
CA TYR A 128 -20.81 -10.16 -14.28
C TYR A 128 -19.85 -9.25 -13.50
N ILE A 129 -19.94 -9.27 -12.16
CA ILE A 129 -19.09 -8.46 -11.27
C ILE A 129 -17.70 -9.10 -11.14
N ARG A 130 -17.63 -10.39 -10.79
CA ARG A 130 -16.40 -11.14 -10.50
C ARG A 130 -15.87 -11.88 -11.72
N ARG A 131 -15.45 -11.12 -12.72
CA ARG A 131 -14.93 -11.66 -13.99
C ARG A 131 -13.82 -12.68 -13.76
N GLY A 132 -14.00 -13.87 -14.34
CA GLY A 132 -13.08 -15.00 -14.23
C GLY A 132 -13.41 -15.98 -13.10
N ALA A 133 -14.43 -15.70 -12.28
CA ALA A 133 -14.91 -16.62 -11.27
C ALA A 133 -16.03 -17.51 -11.83
N ASP A 134 -16.14 -18.73 -11.30
CA ASP A 134 -17.30 -19.61 -11.48
C ASP A 134 -18.15 -19.55 -10.22
N HIS A 135 -19.42 -19.15 -10.36
CA HIS A 135 -20.31 -18.94 -9.22
C HIS A 135 -20.45 -20.20 -8.36
N ASN A 136 -20.78 -21.33 -8.99
CA ASN A 136 -21.14 -22.56 -8.28
C ASN A 136 -19.95 -23.16 -7.55
N LYS A 137 -18.78 -23.17 -8.18
CA LYS A 137 -17.53 -23.61 -7.56
C LYS A 137 -17.15 -22.72 -6.40
N THR A 138 -17.23 -21.40 -6.57
CA THR A 138 -16.87 -20.44 -5.52
C THR A 138 -17.80 -20.59 -4.32
N LEU A 139 -19.11 -20.66 -4.56
CA LEU A 139 -20.09 -20.88 -3.51
C LEU A 139 -19.86 -22.20 -2.77
N THR A 140 -19.57 -23.29 -3.50
CA THR A 140 -19.25 -24.59 -2.90
C THR A 140 -18.03 -24.49 -1.99
N ASN A 141 -16.93 -23.88 -2.44
CA ASN A 141 -15.73 -23.69 -1.63
C ASN A 141 -16.03 -22.92 -0.32
N ILE A 142 -16.83 -21.86 -0.41
CA ILE A 142 -17.19 -21.00 0.73
C ILE A 142 -18.04 -21.78 1.74
N LEU A 143 -19.04 -22.53 1.26
CA LEU A 143 -19.92 -23.34 2.13
C LEU A 143 -19.16 -24.52 2.76
N ASP A 144 -18.28 -25.18 2.01
CA ASP A 144 -17.39 -26.22 2.53
C ASP A 144 -16.47 -25.67 3.63
N ALA A 145 -15.93 -24.46 3.44
CA ALA A 145 -15.14 -23.78 4.47
C ALA A 145 -15.98 -23.49 5.71
N ARG A 146 -17.19 -22.93 5.55
CA ARG A 146 -18.09 -22.67 6.68
C ARG A 146 -18.44 -23.94 7.46
N ALA A 147 -18.69 -25.03 6.76
CA ALA A 147 -18.99 -26.34 7.35
C ALA A 147 -17.76 -26.92 8.09
N GLY A 148 -16.57 -26.82 7.49
CA GLY A 148 -15.31 -27.31 8.10
C GLY A 148 -14.98 -26.64 9.44
N PHE A 149 -15.38 -25.38 9.63
CA PHE A 149 -15.20 -24.63 10.87
C PHE A 149 -16.38 -24.74 11.85
N SER A 150 -17.36 -25.61 11.59
CA SER A 150 -18.49 -25.80 12.51
C SER A 150 -18.03 -26.17 13.92
N GLY A 151 -18.59 -25.51 14.93
CA GLY A 151 -18.22 -25.67 16.34
C GLY A 151 -16.98 -24.87 16.78
N ARG A 152 -16.27 -24.20 15.88
CA ARG A 152 -15.14 -23.31 16.22
C ARG A 152 -15.62 -21.87 16.47
N GLN A 153 -14.77 -21.09 17.13
CA GLN A 153 -15.05 -19.67 17.42
C GLN A 153 -14.74 -18.74 16.24
N THR A 154 -14.29 -19.26 15.10
CA THR A 154 -14.00 -18.47 13.89
C THR A 154 -15.25 -17.76 13.39
N ALA A 155 -15.16 -16.45 13.15
CA ALA A 155 -16.25 -15.69 12.57
C ALA A 155 -16.21 -15.71 11.04
N PHE A 156 -17.37 -15.83 10.41
CA PHE A 156 -17.54 -15.85 8.96
C PHE A 156 -18.25 -14.59 8.49
N LEU A 157 -17.61 -13.86 7.59
CA LEU A 157 -18.09 -12.60 7.08
C LEU A 157 -18.18 -12.62 5.56
N ILE A 158 -19.10 -11.80 5.03
CA ILE A 158 -19.21 -11.51 3.61
C ILE A 158 -18.97 -10.02 3.41
N ASN A 159 -18.03 -9.69 2.53
CA ASN A 159 -17.95 -8.38 1.90
C ASN A 159 -18.67 -8.45 0.54
N SER A 160 -19.74 -7.67 0.40
CA SER A 160 -20.40 -7.42 -0.88
C SER A 160 -20.16 -5.96 -1.27
N THR A 161 -19.42 -5.75 -2.35
CA THR A 161 -19.27 -4.42 -2.94
C THR A 161 -20.56 -4.07 -3.66
N THR A 162 -21.33 -3.14 -3.08
CA THR A 162 -22.61 -2.74 -3.66
C THR A 162 -22.37 -1.86 -4.89
N MET A 163 -22.95 -2.30 -5.98
CA MET A 163 -22.95 -1.67 -7.29
C MET A 163 -24.40 -1.53 -7.76
N ARG A 164 -24.66 -0.75 -8.80
CA ARG A 164 -26.00 -0.70 -9.41
C ARG A 164 -26.55 -2.08 -9.74
N SER A 165 -25.69 -2.95 -10.27
CA SER A 165 -26.03 -4.29 -10.75
C SER A 165 -26.43 -5.31 -9.68
N ASN A 166 -26.11 -5.10 -8.40
CA ASN A 166 -26.44 -6.04 -7.33
C ASN A 166 -27.28 -5.45 -6.19
N LEU A 167 -27.67 -4.18 -6.29
CA LEU A 167 -28.37 -3.48 -5.23
C LEU A 167 -29.69 -4.18 -4.88
N ASP A 168 -30.45 -4.64 -5.88
CA ASP A 168 -31.75 -5.30 -5.70
C ASP A 168 -31.65 -6.65 -4.98
N GLU A 169 -30.47 -7.28 -4.97
CA GLU A 169 -30.22 -8.55 -4.28
C GLU A 169 -29.95 -8.39 -2.78
N SER A 170 -29.96 -7.17 -2.21
CA SER A 170 -29.55 -6.92 -0.82
C SER A 170 -30.28 -7.78 0.22
N ILE A 171 -31.60 -7.98 0.06
CA ILE A 171 -32.39 -8.85 0.96
C ILE A 171 -32.05 -10.33 0.72
N GLU A 172 -31.95 -10.75 -0.54
CA GLU A 172 -31.59 -12.13 -0.90
C GLU A 172 -30.20 -12.52 -0.37
N ILE A 173 -29.25 -11.59 -0.41
CA ILE A 173 -27.91 -11.72 0.17
C ILE A 173 -28.03 -11.99 1.68
N LEU A 174 -28.80 -11.18 2.42
CA LEU A 174 -28.98 -11.36 3.86
C LEU A 174 -29.61 -12.72 4.20
N ASP A 175 -30.71 -13.08 3.54
CA ASP A 175 -31.42 -14.33 3.78
C ASP A 175 -30.57 -15.56 3.41
N PHE A 176 -29.76 -15.46 2.36
CA PHE A 176 -28.88 -16.56 1.96
C PHE A 176 -27.81 -16.80 3.02
N TRP A 177 -27.08 -15.75 3.41
CA TRP A 177 -25.96 -15.89 4.34
C TRP A 177 -26.41 -16.20 5.77
N ASP A 178 -27.60 -15.72 6.20
CA ASP A 178 -28.20 -16.11 7.48
C ASP A 178 -28.52 -17.60 7.55
N ARG A 179 -29.11 -18.16 6.49
CA ARG A 179 -29.42 -19.60 6.40
C ARG A 179 -28.18 -20.48 6.42
N HIS A 180 -27.02 -19.93 6.04
CA HIS A 180 -25.73 -20.62 6.06
C HIS A 180 -24.86 -20.24 7.27
N ASP A 181 -25.46 -19.63 8.30
CA ASP A 181 -24.81 -19.29 9.57
C ASP A 181 -23.56 -18.40 9.42
N PHE A 182 -23.63 -17.40 8.53
CA PHE A 182 -22.63 -16.33 8.46
C PHE A 182 -22.96 -15.21 9.45
N ASP A 183 -21.93 -14.65 10.09
CA ASP A 183 -22.10 -13.73 11.21
C ASP A 183 -22.42 -12.31 10.75
N VAL A 184 -21.70 -11.80 9.72
CA VAL A 184 -21.87 -10.42 9.24
C VAL A 184 -21.83 -10.34 7.72
N VAL A 185 -22.80 -9.63 7.14
CA VAL A 185 -22.78 -9.18 5.75
C VAL A 185 -22.47 -7.68 5.73
N ARG A 186 -21.40 -7.30 5.04
CA ARG A 186 -20.95 -5.93 4.88
C ARG A 186 -21.26 -5.47 3.46
N PHE A 187 -22.17 -4.51 3.34
CA PHE A 187 -22.44 -3.80 2.09
C PHE A 187 -21.47 -2.62 1.99
N LEU A 188 -20.56 -2.69 1.03
CA LEU A 188 -19.52 -1.69 0.79
C LEU A 188 -19.86 -0.92 -0.48
N PRO A 189 -20.31 0.34 -0.41
CA PRO A 189 -20.64 1.12 -1.61
C PRO A 189 -19.41 1.25 -2.52
N MET A 190 -19.57 0.89 -3.78
CA MET A 190 -18.50 1.01 -4.77
C MET A 190 -18.04 2.46 -4.90
N GLN A 191 -16.72 2.64 -5.00
CA GLN A 191 -16.09 3.92 -5.32
C GLN A 191 -15.57 3.87 -6.76
N VAL A 192 -15.87 4.89 -7.55
CA VAL A 192 -15.29 5.09 -8.88
C VAL A 192 -13.84 5.50 -8.68
N ARG A 193 -12.92 4.61 -9.06
CA ARG A 193 -11.47 4.80 -8.85
C ARG A 193 -10.73 5.24 -10.11
N TYR A 194 -11.32 4.99 -11.27
CA TYR A 194 -10.79 5.35 -12.57
C TYR A 194 -11.90 6.03 -13.39
N PRO A 195 -11.55 6.96 -14.29
CA PRO A 195 -12.51 7.62 -15.19
C PRO A 195 -12.93 6.66 -16.32
N ASP A 196 -13.45 5.50 -15.92
CA ASP A 196 -13.83 4.39 -16.79
C ASP A 196 -15.35 4.33 -16.91
N GLN A 197 -15.83 4.13 -18.13
CA GLN A 197 -17.26 4.13 -18.44
C GLN A 197 -18.00 3.01 -17.69
N GLU A 198 -17.41 1.83 -17.56
CA GLU A 198 -18.05 0.70 -16.87
C GLU A 198 -18.16 0.99 -15.37
N LEU A 199 -17.14 1.61 -14.76
CA LEU A 199 -17.18 2.01 -13.35
C LEU A 199 -18.22 3.09 -13.08
N ILE A 200 -18.32 4.10 -13.95
CA ILE A 200 -19.25 5.22 -13.74
C ILE A 200 -20.71 4.74 -13.85
N GLN A 201 -21.01 3.84 -14.79
CA GLN A 201 -22.35 3.27 -14.95
C GLN A 201 -22.80 2.44 -13.73
N GLU A 202 -21.85 1.78 -13.07
CA GLU A 202 -22.12 1.00 -11.85
C GLU A 202 -22.21 1.87 -10.59
N SER A 203 -21.94 3.18 -10.70
CA SER A 203 -22.06 4.11 -9.57
C SER A 203 -23.48 4.16 -9.02
N LEU A 204 -23.56 4.15 -7.70
CA LEU A 204 -24.80 4.26 -6.93
C LEU A 204 -25.31 5.70 -6.84
N TYR A 205 -24.48 6.72 -7.10
CA TYR A 205 -24.88 8.12 -6.91
C TYR A 205 -26.15 8.53 -7.69
N PRO A 206 -26.31 8.18 -8.98
CA PRO A 206 -27.50 8.56 -9.74
C PRO A 206 -28.78 7.88 -9.23
N ILE A 207 -28.64 6.76 -8.53
CA ILE A 207 -29.75 5.98 -7.94
C ILE A 207 -29.68 5.97 -6.42
N ARG A 208 -29.04 6.97 -5.80
CA ARG A 208 -28.81 6.98 -4.35
C ARG A 208 -30.12 6.93 -3.57
N GLU A 209 -31.20 7.52 -4.07
CA GLU A 209 -32.50 7.44 -3.43
C GLU A 209 -33.07 6.02 -3.46
N ASP A 210 -32.83 5.26 -4.53
CA ASP A 210 -33.22 3.86 -4.63
C ASP A 210 -32.36 3.00 -3.70
N MET A 211 -31.05 3.27 -3.68
CA MET A 211 -30.10 2.66 -2.76
C MET A 211 -30.54 2.81 -1.30
N LYS A 212 -30.87 4.04 -0.87
CA LYS A 212 -31.37 4.31 0.49
C LYS A 212 -32.63 3.50 0.80
N ARG A 213 -33.63 3.49 -0.11
CA ARG A 213 -34.88 2.74 0.07
C ARG A 213 -34.66 1.23 0.16
N VAL A 214 -33.81 0.67 -0.69
CA VAL A 214 -33.49 -0.77 -0.67
C VAL A 214 -32.80 -1.15 0.62
N PHE A 215 -31.84 -0.36 1.08
CA PHE A 215 -31.13 -0.66 2.33
C PHE A 215 -31.97 -0.46 3.59
N ASP A 216 -32.85 0.54 3.62
CA ASP A 216 -33.83 0.68 4.71
C ASP A 216 -34.78 -0.52 4.75
N SER A 217 -35.20 -1.01 3.58
CA SER A 217 -36.02 -2.22 3.48
C SER A 217 -35.26 -3.46 3.93
N ALA A 218 -33.99 -3.60 3.57
CA ALA A 218 -33.13 -4.69 4.00
C ALA A 218 -32.89 -4.68 5.52
N ALA A 219 -32.68 -3.49 6.10
CA ALA A 219 -32.52 -3.33 7.54
C ALA A 219 -33.83 -3.69 8.29
N ALA A 220 -34.98 -3.20 7.80
CA ALA A 220 -36.28 -3.57 8.37
C ALA A 220 -36.52 -5.08 8.27
N HIS A 221 -36.23 -5.69 7.11
CA HIS A 221 -36.35 -7.13 6.90
C HIS A 221 -35.49 -7.93 7.88
N LEU A 222 -34.22 -7.55 8.06
CA LEU A 222 -33.31 -8.20 9.02
C LEU A 222 -33.88 -8.20 10.44
N ILE A 223 -34.43 -7.06 10.86
CA ILE A 223 -34.97 -6.87 12.20
C ILE A 223 -36.28 -7.64 12.38
N GLU A 224 -37.23 -7.43 11.46
CA GLU A 224 -38.58 -7.99 11.53
C GLU A 224 -38.60 -9.51 11.39
N ASN A 225 -37.70 -10.09 10.59
CA ASN A 225 -37.54 -11.54 10.43
C ASN A 225 -36.56 -12.15 11.45
N ASN A 226 -36.04 -11.35 12.39
CA ASN A 226 -35.20 -11.80 13.48
C ASN A 226 -33.96 -12.60 13.03
N LEU A 227 -33.29 -12.15 11.95
CA LEU A 227 -32.12 -12.84 11.39
C LEU A 227 -30.96 -12.87 12.40
N LYS A 228 -30.17 -13.93 12.38
CA LYS A 228 -28.94 -14.09 13.19
C LYS A 228 -27.80 -13.25 12.62
N THR A 229 -27.69 -13.16 11.30
CA THR A 229 -26.69 -12.33 10.61
C THR A 229 -26.85 -10.85 10.96
N VAL A 230 -25.72 -10.16 11.08
CA VAL A 230 -25.62 -8.71 11.27
C VAL A 230 -25.35 -8.03 9.93
N MET A 231 -26.02 -6.92 9.67
CA MET A 231 -25.76 -6.08 8.49
C MET A 231 -24.84 -4.92 8.87
N LEU A 232 -23.84 -4.62 8.04
CA LEU A 232 -23.04 -3.39 8.12
C LEU A 232 -23.22 -2.61 6.82
N LEU A 233 -23.61 -1.34 6.92
CA LEU A 233 -23.64 -0.42 5.78
C LEU A 233 -23.29 1.01 6.25
N PRO A 234 -22.34 1.71 5.60
CA PRO A 234 -21.93 3.07 5.98
C PRO A 234 -23.05 4.12 6.05
N TYR A 235 -24.05 4.03 5.18
CA TYR A 235 -25.17 4.97 5.13
C TYR A 235 -26.09 4.92 6.36
N LEU A 236 -26.16 3.78 7.06
CA LEU A 236 -27.21 3.58 8.06
C LEU A 236 -27.06 4.46 9.29
N TYR A 237 -25.90 5.08 9.51
CA TYR A 237 -25.71 6.01 10.63
C TYR A 237 -26.74 7.14 10.62
N SER A 238 -27.05 7.68 9.43
CA SER A 238 -27.95 8.83 9.22
C SER A 238 -29.33 8.45 8.67
N SER A 239 -29.64 7.16 8.52
CA SER A 239 -30.93 6.74 7.98
C SER A 239 -32.07 6.96 8.98
N LYS A 240 -33.23 7.41 8.47
CA LYS A 240 -34.47 7.61 9.25
C LYS A 240 -35.07 6.31 9.76
N ILE A 241 -34.72 5.17 9.17
CA ILE A 241 -35.20 3.85 9.64
C ILE A 241 -34.80 3.58 11.10
N ARG A 242 -33.73 4.23 11.60
CA ARG A 242 -33.31 4.15 13.01
C ARG A 242 -34.35 4.70 13.98
N GLU A 243 -35.17 5.68 13.56
CA GLU A 243 -36.26 6.21 14.38
C GLU A 243 -37.34 5.15 14.62
N ARG A 244 -37.53 4.24 13.66
CA ARG A 244 -38.47 3.12 13.76
C ARG A 244 -37.92 1.98 14.62
N PHE A 245 -36.60 1.76 14.62
CA PHE A 245 -35.95 0.66 15.33
C PHE A 245 -34.72 1.11 16.15
N PRO A 246 -34.87 2.00 17.14
CA PRO A 246 -33.72 2.64 17.81
C PRO A 246 -32.79 1.64 18.52
N ASP A 247 -33.34 0.55 19.05
CA ASP A 247 -32.58 -0.46 19.83
C ASP A 247 -31.83 -1.48 18.95
N ASN A 248 -32.04 -1.44 17.63
CA ASN A 248 -31.48 -2.41 16.68
C ASN A 248 -30.20 -1.91 15.98
N TYR A 249 -29.72 -0.71 16.34
CA TYR A 249 -28.53 -0.10 15.74
C TYR A 249 -27.43 0.07 16.77
N ASP A 250 -26.24 -0.44 16.44
CA ASP A 250 -25.01 -0.20 17.19
C ASP A 250 -23.94 0.34 16.23
N GLY A 251 -23.86 1.67 16.15
CA GLY A 251 -23.06 2.39 15.16
C GLY A 251 -23.61 2.17 13.75
N LEU A 252 -22.78 1.59 12.87
CA LEU A 252 -23.12 1.24 11.48
C LEU A 252 -23.75 -0.15 11.32
N TYR A 253 -23.93 -0.87 12.42
CA TYR A 253 -24.39 -2.24 12.41
C TYR A 253 -25.88 -2.29 12.71
N VAL A 254 -26.62 -3.06 11.90
CA VAL A 254 -28.01 -3.43 12.16
C VAL A 254 -28.04 -4.84 12.69
N CYS A 255 -28.70 -4.98 13.83
CA CYS A 255 -28.82 -6.22 14.57
C CYS A 255 -30.30 -6.47 14.85
N SER A 256 -30.77 -7.69 14.64
CA SER A 256 -32.09 -8.08 15.13
C SER A 256 -32.06 -8.33 16.65
N SER A 257 -33.22 -8.66 17.23
CA SER A 257 -33.33 -9.10 18.63
C SER A 257 -32.85 -10.54 18.85
N ASN A 258 -32.37 -11.24 17.81
CA ASN A 258 -31.93 -12.62 17.90
C ASN A 258 -30.75 -12.75 18.87
N SER A 259 -30.83 -13.70 19.81
CA SER A 259 -29.79 -13.91 20.83
C SER A 259 -28.54 -14.61 20.29
N ALA A 260 -28.66 -15.32 19.16
CA ALA A 260 -27.55 -16.00 18.51
C ALA A 260 -26.74 -15.09 17.58
N LYS A 261 -27.11 -13.81 17.44
CA LYS A 261 -26.38 -12.86 16.59
C LYS A 261 -24.95 -12.65 17.08
N ARG A 262 -24.03 -12.45 16.14
CA ARG A 262 -22.63 -12.18 16.45
C ARG A 262 -22.13 -10.97 15.66
N LYS A 263 -21.97 -9.85 16.35
CA LYS A 263 -21.35 -8.65 15.79
C LYS A 263 -19.82 -8.80 15.77
N VAL A 264 -19.22 -8.56 14.61
CA VAL A 264 -17.76 -8.56 14.43
C VAL A 264 -17.31 -7.24 13.81
N LEU A 265 -16.63 -6.43 14.63
CA LEU A 265 -16.08 -5.14 14.19
C LEU A 265 -15.03 -5.34 13.09
N SER A 266 -14.98 -4.40 12.14
CA SER A 266 -13.83 -4.37 11.23
C SER A 266 -12.56 -4.07 12.03
N LEU A 267 -11.44 -4.71 11.66
CA LEU A 267 -10.20 -4.52 12.41
C LEU A 267 -9.66 -3.09 12.25
N ARG A 268 -9.90 -2.46 11.08
CA ARG A 268 -9.63 -1.04 10.86
C ARG A 268 -10.42 -0.14 11.80
N GLU A 269 -11.74 -0.31 11.89
CA GLU A 269 -12.58 0.42 12.85
C GLU A 269 -12.11 0.19 14.29
N ARG A 270 -11.85 -1.07 14.67
CA ARG A 270 -11.44 -1.44 16.03
C ARG A 270 -10.10 -0.82 16.44
N PHE A 271 -9.10 -0.87 15.56
CA PHE A 271 -7.73 -0.50 15.92
C PHE A 271 -7.35 0.90 15.45
N GLN A 272 -7.89 1.39 14.34
CA GLN A 272 -7.47 2.64 13.71
C GLN A 272 -8.41 3.82 13.96
N LEU A 273 -9.65 3.60 14.40
CA LEU A 273 -10.58 4.67 14.77
C LEU A 273 -10.59 4.90 16.29
N GLY A 274 -10.55 6.16 16.71
CA GLY A 274 -10.70 6.60 18.09
C GLY A 274 -9.64 7.62 18.53
N ASP A 275 -9.83 8.16 19.72
CA ASP A 275 -8.96 9.20 20.28
C ASP A 275 -7.51 8.71 20.45
N HIS A 276 -6.57 9.62 20.22
CA HIS A 276 -5.16 9.40 20.52
C HIS A 276 -4.52 10.70 21.05
N PRO A 277 -3.75 10.69 22.16
CA PRO A 277 -3.24 11.91 22.80
C PRO A 277 -2.43 12.84 21.89
N LEU A 278 -1.83 12.28 20.84
CA LEU A 278 -0.99 12.99 19.88
C LEU A 278 -1.74 13.38 18.60
N MET A 279 -2.95 12.84 18.36
CA MET A 279 -3.76 13.19 17.19
C MET A 279 -4.87 14.15 17.62
N ARG A 280 -4.70 15.43 17.33
CA ARG A 280 -5.64 16.49 17.77
C ARG A 280 -6.71 16.85 16.74
N PHE A 281 -6.49 16.50 15.47
CA PHE A 281 -7.32 16.98 14.35
C PHE A 281 -8.16 15.86 13.70
N TYR A 282 -7.82 14.59 13.95
CA TYR A 282 -8.48 13.43 13.37
C TYR A 282 -8.45 12.26 14.33
N ASP A 283 -9.52 11.47 14.34
CA ASP A 283 -9.65 10.29 15.21
C ASP A 283 -9.05 9.03 14.53
N CYS A 284 -8.14 9.24 13.56
CA CYS A 284 -7.39 8.16 12.93
C CYS A 284 -6.07 7.96 13.68
N ARG A 285 -5.90 6.78 14.28
CA ARG A 285 -4.68 6.39 15.00
C ARG A 285 -3.86 5.32 14.28
N ALA A 286 -4.09 5.12 12.98
CA ALA A 286 -3.44 4.08 12.17
C ALA A 286 -1.90 4.12 12.25
N ALA A 287 -1.30 5.32 12.24
CA ALA A 287 0.16 5.51 12.33
C ALA A 287 0.79 5.03 13.67
N PHE A 288 -0.04 4.73 14.67
CA PHE A 288 0.39 4.34 16.01
C PHE A 288 -0.06 2.93 16.40
N THR A 289 -1.03 2.36 15.67
CA THR A 289 -1.72 1.13 16.07
C THR A 289 -1.68 0.05 15.00
N SER A 290 -1.28 0.39 13.77
CA SER A 290 -1.22 -0.54 12.66
C SER A 290 -0.01 -0.33 11.77
N ALA A 291 0.46 -1.40 11.14
CA ALA A 291 1.48 -1.34 10.09
C ALA A 291 1.02 -2.13 8.85
N THR A 292 1.41 -1.69 7.66
CA THR A 292 1.23 -2.49 6.44
C THR A 292 2.57 -3.10 6.06
N ILE A 293 2.59 -4.41 5.79
CA ILE A 293 3.75 -5.14 5.29
C ILE A 293 3.54 -5.37 3.80
N LEU A 294 4.38 -4.76 2.99
CA LEU A 294 4.33 -4.95 1.54
C LEU A 294 5.06 -6.24 1.13
N ALA A 295 4.69 -6.77 -0.04
CA ALA A 295 5.29 -7.99 -0.58
C ALA A 295 6.80 -7.87 -0.84
N ASN A 296 7.37 -6.66 -0.96
CA ASN A 296 8.81 -6.46 -1.08
C ASN A 296 9.55 -6.36 0.28
N GLY A 297 8.84 -6.58 1.39
CA GLY A 297 9.37 -6.47 2.76
C GLY A 297 9.36 -5.05 3.33
N ASP A 298 8.90 -4.04 2.58
CA ASP A 298 8.74 -2.69 3.13
C ASP A 298 7.65 -2.68 4.21
N ILE A 299 7.91 -1.95 5.29
CA ILE A 299 6.93 -1.63 6.33
C ILE A 299 6.43 -0.21 6.09
N GLN A 300 5.11 -0.04 6.08
CA GLN A 300 4.48 1.28 5.97
C GLN A 300 3.74 1.67 7.24
N LEU A 301 3.78 2.97 7.54
CA LEU A 301 2.79 3.62 8.39
C LEU A 301 1.59 4.01 7.56
N CYS A 302 0.40 3.72 8.11
CA CYS A 302 -0.84 3.76 7.34
C CYS A 302 -0.69 2.86 6.09
N TYR A 303 -1.12 3.32 4.92
CA TYR A 303 -0.92 2.70 3.61
C TYR A 303 -0.07 3.57 2.67
N LYS A 304 0.64 4.57 3.22
CA LYS A 304 1.21 5.67 2.42
C LYS A 304 2.72 5.80 2.55
N TYR A 305 3.26 5.67 3.76
CA TYR A 305 4.62 6.09 4.04
C TYR A 305 5.47 4.88 4.40
N SER A 306 6.40 4.50 3.51
CA SER A 306 7.41 3.48 3.80
C SER A 306 8.40 4.00 4.85
N ILE A 307 8.66 3.19 5.87
CA ILE A 307 9.48 3.55 7.04
C ILE A 307 10.70 2.65 7.23
N GLY A 308 10.82 1.57 6.46
CA GLY A 308 11.95 0.65 6.51
C GLY A 308 11.63 -0.65 5.79
N ASN A 309 12.59 -1.57 5.73
CA ASN A 309 12.45 -2.84 5.02
C ASN A 309 12.98 -4.01 5.85
N LEU A 310 12.17 -5.06 5.99
CA LEU A 310 12.45 -6.26 6.78
C LEU A 310 13.67 -7.04 6.30
N HIS A 311 14.14 -6.90 5.06
CA HIS A 311 15.39 -7.53 4.64
C HIS A 311 16.62 -6.90 5.30
N LYS A 312 16.53 -5.66 5.75
CA LYS A 312 17.66 -4.90 6.31
C LYS A 312 17.67 -4.91 7.82
N ASP A 313 16.52 -4.66 8.42
CA ASP A 313 16.39 -4.38 9.86
C ASP A 313 15.39 -5.33 10.53
N SER A 314 15.30 -5.30 11.86
CA SER A 314 14.21 -5.97 12.60
C SER A 314 12.91 -5.16 12.49
N PHE A 315 11.76 -5.77 12.76
CA PHE A 315 10.49 -5.03 12.74
C PHE A 315 10.50 -3.88 13.76
N GLU A 316 11.03 -4.12 14.95
CA GLU A 316 11.12 -3.16 16.04
C GLU A 316 12.03 -1.97 15.69
N ASP A 317 13.20 -2.24 15.09
CA ASP A 317 14.11 -1.18 14.65
C ASP A 317 13.47 -0.27 13.60
N ILE A 318 12.64 -0.83 12.71
CA ILE A 318 11.89 -0.06 11.72
C ILE A 318 10.77 0.75 12.39
N TRP A 319 9.95 0.09 13.24
CA TRP A 319 8.78 0.71 13.85
C TRP A 319 9.11 1.84 14.83
N PHE A 320 10.20 1.69 15.60
CA PHE A 320 10.70 2.69 16.55
C PHE A 320 11.81 3.59 15.96
N GLY A 321 12.20 3.35 14.72
CA GLY A 321 13.30 4.03 14.04
C GLY A 321 13.03 5.50 13.70
N GLU A 322 14.10 6.21 13.35
CA GLU A 322 14.09 7.65 13.05
C GLU A 322 13.10 8.01 11.94
N GLN A 323 13.06 7.22 10.87
CA GLN A 323 12.16 7.47 9.74
C GLN A 323 10.68 7.34 10.14
N ALA A 324 10.32 6.34 10.94
CA ALA A 324 8.96 6.19 11.45
C ALA A 324 8.55 7.37 12.32
N ASN A 325 9.45 7.84 13.19
CA ASN A 325 9.21 8.99 14.05
C ASN A 325 9.05 10.27 13.24
N ARG A 326 9.87 10.49 12.21
CA ARG A 326 9.75 11.62 11.29
C ARG A 326 8.38 11.64 10.60
N VAL A 327 7.91 10.50 10.11
CA VAL A 327 6.58 10.38 9.47
C VAL A 327 5.45 10.65 10.48
N ARG A 328 5.53 10.11 11.70
CA ARG A 328 4.51 10.40 12.74
C ARG A 328 4.46 11.89 13.08
N GLN A 329 5.60 12.56 13.20
CA GLN A 329 5.64 14.01 13.42
C GLN A 329 5.00 14.80 12.27
N LEU A 330 5.21 14.37 11.03
CA LEU A 330 4.54 14.96 9.87
C LEU A 330 3.03 14.79 9.96
N ILE A 331 2.54 13.58 10.29
CA ILE A 331 1.10 13.31 10.44
C ILE A 331 0.46 14.13 11.57
N ILE A 332 1.18 14.30 12.69
CA ILE A 332 0.70 15.06 13.86
C ILE A 332 0.59 16.56 13.53
N ASN A 333 1.61 17.11 12.86
CA ASN A 333 1.74 18.55 12.65
C ASN A 333 1.03 19.04 11.38
N GLU A 334 0.98 18.22 10.33
CA GLU A 334 0.44 18.57 9.01
C GLU A 334 -0.54 17.50 8.48
N PRO A 335 -1.74 17.37 9.07
CA PRO A 335 -2.64 16.26 8.75
C PRO A 335 -3.46 16.49 7.47
N THR A 336 -3.03 17.38 6.56
CA THR A 336 -3.74 17.67 5.30
C THR A 336 -3.93 16.41 4.44
N ASP A 337 -2.92 15.53 4.43
CA ASP A 337 -2.98 14.23 3.76
C ASP A 337 -3.98 13.24 4.40
N CYS A 338 -4.43 13.50 5.64
CA CYS A 338 -5.42 12.68 6.34
C CYS A 338 -6.86 13.04 5.94
N ALA A 339 -7.14 14.30 5.61
CA ALA A 339 -8.48 14.76 5.18
C ALA A 339 -8.94 14.06 3.89
N ALA A 340 -8.03 13.95 2.91
CA ALA A 340 -8.27 13.34 1.60
C ALA A 340 -7.95 11.84 1.55
N CYS A 341 -7.80 11.20 2.71
CA CYS A 341 -7.37 9.82 2.81
C CYS A 341 -8.53 8.85 2.52
N ASP A 342 -8.50 8.16 1.39
CA ASP A 342 -9.52 7.17 1.01
C ASP A 342 -9.66 6.04 2.02
N CYS A 343 -8.57 5.55 2.60
CA CYS A 343 -8.65 4.53 3.66
C CYS A 343 -9.35 5.06 4.92
N PHE A 344 -9.10 6.32 5.29
CA PHE A 344 -9.81 6.92 6.42
C PHE A 344 -11.29 7.06 6.11
N LYS A 345 -11.62 7.67 4.97
CA LYS A 345 -12.98 7.98 4.54
C LYS A 345 -13.83 6.72 4.28
N PHE A 346 -13.27 5.74 3.57
CA PHE A 346 -13.94 4.53 3.08
C PHE A 346 -13.41 3.23 3.69
N GLY A 347 -12.77 3.30 4.87
CA GLY A 347 -12.15 2.13 5.51
C GLY A 347 -12.13 2.17 7.02
N ILE A 348 -12.10 3.37 7.62
CA ILE A 348 -11.96 3.57 9.07
C ILE A 348 -13.16 4.36 9.62
N ALA A 349 -13.46 5.52 9.03
CA ALA A 349 -14.49 6.45 9.47
C ALA A 349 -15.71 6.45 8.53
N PHE A 350 -16.13 5.25 8.11
CA PHE A 350 -17.30 5.04 7.26
C PHE A 350 -18.57 5.78 7.72
N HIS A 351 -18.72 5.97 9.04
CA HIS A 351 -19.87 6.65 9.64
C HIS A 351 -19.97 8.13 9.30
N ARG A 352 -18.93 8.72 8.68
CA ARG A 352 -18.89 10.12 8.23
C ARG A 352 -19.28 10.29 6.78
N LEU A 353 -19.57 9.21 6.05
CA LEU A 353 -19.96 9.28 4.66
C LEU A 353 -21.37 9.84 4.53
N ASP A 354 -21.48 10.94 3.79
CA ASP A 354 -22.75 11.50 3.35
C ASP A 354 -23.15 10.86 2.01
N ALA A 355 -24.28 10.15 1.99
CA ALA A 355 -24.78 9.49 0.78
C ALA A 355 -25.28 10.48 -0.29
N ASP A 356 -25.52 11.74 0.06
CA ASP A 356 -25.94 12.80 -0.88
C ASP A 356 -24.77 13.57 -1.49
N CYS A 357 -23.57 13.39 -0.95
CA CYS A 357 -22.35 14.00 -1.46
C CYS A 357 -21.76 13.14 -2.58
N VAL A 358 -21.71 13.70 -3.80
CA VAL A 358 -21.25 12.98 -4.99
C VAL A 358 -19.78 12.55 -4.89
N GLU A 359 -18.95 13.35 -4.21
CA GLU A 359 -17.54 13.09 -3.95
C GLU A 359 -17.32 11.84 -3.06
N ASN A 360 -18.37 11.32 -2.41
CA ASN A 360 -18.32 10.09 -1.61
C ASN A 360 -18.56 8.82 -2.44
N TYR A 361 -18.67 8.94 -3.76
CA TYR A 361 -18.75 7.83 -4.71
C TYR A 361 -17.51 7.77 -5.62
N PHE A 362 -16.51 8.61 -5.37
CA PHE A 362 -15.25 8.69 -6.11
C PHE A 362 -14.08 8.62 -5.12
N THR A 363 -12.97 8.06 -5.57
CA THR A 363 -11.70 8.18 -4.82
C THR A 363 -11.27 9.64 -4.74
N GLY A 364 -10.46 9.97 -3.73
CA GLY A 364 -9.95 11.32 -3.52
C GLY A 364 -9.18 11.87 -4.74
N GLU A 365 -8.65 11.00 -5.60
CA GLU A 365 -7.98 11.40 -6.85
C GLU A 365 -8.93 11.92 -7.93
N LEU A 366 -10.16 11.39 -7.96
CA LEU A 366 -11.18 11.78 -8.94
C LEU A 366 -12.17 12.80 -8.39
N GLY A 367 -12.21 13.01 -7.07
CA GLY A 367 -13.17 13.88 -6.41
C GLY A 367 -13.28 15.29 -7.01
N SER A 368 -12.19 15.88 -7.50
CA SER A 368 -12.21 17.21 -8.13
C SER A 368 -12.92 17.27 -9.49
N TYR A 369 -13.07 16.14 -10.17
CA TYR A 369 -13.62 16.03 -11.53
C TYR A 369 -15.08 15.55 -11.56
N VAL A 370 -15.64 15.29 -10.38
CA VAL A 370 -16.96 14.67 -10.24
C VAL A 370 -18.11 15.49 -10.82
N LYS A 371 -18.01 16.82 -10.72
CA LYS A 371 -18.99 17.77 -11.29
C LYS A 371 -19.04 17.75 -12.81
N ASP A 372 -18.01 17.20 -13.44
CA ASP A 372 -17.86 17.13 -14.88
C ASP A 372 -18.24 15.73 -15.42
N VAL A 373 -18.79 14.85 -14.59
CA VAL A 373 -19.21 13.49 -14.97
C VAL A 373 -20.65 13.50 -15.50
N ASP A 374 -20.86 13.01 -16.71
CA ASP A 374 -22.18 12.60 -17.18
C ASP A 374 -22.39 11.12 -16.89
N PHE A 375 -23.26 10.84 -15.92
CA PHE A 375 -23.59 9.48 -15.51
C PHE A 375 -24.38 8.67 -16.54
N ASN A 376 -24.99 9.30 -17.54
CA ASN A 376 -25.69 8.60 -18.61
C ASN A 376 -24.71 8.06 -19.65
N THR A 377 -23.77 8.91 -20.09
CA THR A 377 -22.75 8.52 -21.07
C THR A 377 -21.54 7.84 -20.45
N GLY A 378 -21.32 8.02 -19.13
CA GLY A 378 -20.16 7.54 -18.41
C GLY A 378 -18.88 8.32 -18.72
N LEU A 379 -19.01 9.55 -19.24
CA LEU A 379 -17.89 10.39 -19.65
C LEU A 379 -17.58 11.45 -18.60
N ILE A 380 -16.28 11.72 -18.40
CA ILE A 380 -15.81 12.90 -17.69
C ILE A 380 -15.52 13.99 -18.71
N HIS A 381 -16.26 15.09 -18.68
CA HIS A 381 -16.18 16.21 -19.62
C HIS A 381 -14.95 17.10 -19.41
N ALA A 382 -14.39 17.12 -18.20
CA ALA A 382 -13.12 17.77 -17.94
C ALA A 382 -11.96 16.85 -18.36
N ARG A 383 -10.98 17.39 -19.09
CA ARG A 383 -9.66 16.76 -19.16
C ARG A 383 -9.14 16.70 -17.74
N VAL A 384 -8.88 15.50 -17.22
CA VAL A 384 -8.17 15.30 -15.96
C VAL A 384 -6.80 15.95 -16.13
N THR A 385 -6.66 17.19 -15.66
CA THR A 385 -5.37 17.85 -15.63
C THR A 385 -4.50 17.05 -14.65
N PRO A 386 -3.28 16.64 -15.02
CA PRO A 386 -2.40 15.97 -14.07
C PRO A 386 -2.31 16.79 -12.78
N LYS A 387 -2.34 16.13 -11.61
CA LYS A 387 -2.09 16.81 -10.32
C LYS A 387 -0.81 17.64 -10.45
N PRO A 388 -0.75 18.87 -9.89
CA PRO A 388 0.47 19.65 -9.91
C PRO A 388 1.63 18.85 -9.30
N PRO A 389 2.87 19.06 -9.76
CA PRO A 389 4.00 18.25 -9.34
C PRO A 389 4.23 18.41 -7.85
N ARG A 390 4.31 17.29 -7.15
CA ARG A 390 4.55 17.26 -5.70
C ARG A 390 5.95 16.74 -5.44
N LEU A 391 6.79 17.51 -4.76
CA LEU A 391 8.07 17.01 -4.24
C LEU A 391 7.80 15.88 -3.24
N VAL A 392 8.30 14.68 -3.55
CA VAL A 392 8.13 13.46 -2.74
C VAL A 392 9.31 13.28 -1.82
N LEU A 393 10.52 13.46 -2.34
CA LEU A 393 11.77 13.26 -1.62
C LEU A 393 12.90 14.03 -2.28
N SER A 394 13.81 14.59 -1.48
CA SER A 394 15.10 15.07 -1.96
C SER A 394 16.19 14.15 -1.43
N GLU A 395 16.88 13.45 -2.32
CA GLU A 395 17.92 12.49 -1.94
C GLU A 395 19.02 12.45 -2.99
N GLY A 396 20.26 12.63 -2.54
CA GLY A 396 21.49 12.58 -3.33
C GLY A 396 21.41 13.37 -4.64
N GLY A 397 21.74 14.67 -4.66
CA GLY A 397 21.79 15.49 -5.88
C GLY A 397 20.51 15.57 -6.73
N TYR A 398 19.40 15.00 -6.27
CA TYR A 398 18.14 14.87 -7.01
C TYR A 398 16.93 15.20 -6.12
N ASN A 399 15.87 15.64 -6.78
CA ASN A 399 14.51 15.77 -6.26
C ASN A 399 13.62 14.75 -6.97
N ILE A 400 12.95 13.89 -6.22
CA ILE A 400 11.92 12.99 -6.73
C ILE A 400 10.58 13.71 -6.63
N VAL A 401 9.96 13.96 -7.77
CA VAL A 401 8.70 14.69 -7.90
C VAL A 401 7.63 13.75 -8.47
N ALA A 402 6.47 13.65 -7.84
CA ALA A 402 5.32 12.94 -8.36
C ALA A 402 4.49 13.88 -9.25
N TYR A 403 4.22 13.49 -10.48
CA TYR A 403 3.40 14.25 -11.42
C TYR A 403 2.67 13.29 -12.36
N GLY A 404 1.35 13.45 -12.51
CA GLY A 404 0.51 12.46 -13.20
C GLY A 404 0.58 11.08 -12.52
N ASP A 405 0.83 10.04 -13.32
CA ASP A 405 0.98 8.64 -12.91
C ASP A 405 2.45 8.22 -12.69
N LYS A 406 3.38 9.19 -12.66
CA LYS A 406 4.83 8.95 -12.66
C LYS A 406 5.55 9.68 -11.54
N TYR A 407 6.76 9.20 -11.30
CA TYR A 407 7.77 9.79 -10.43
C TYR A 407 8.97 10.21 -11.28
N PHE A 408 9.38 11.47 -11.11
CA PHE A 408 10.46 12.10 -11.83
C PHE A 408 11.63 12.34 -10.87
N GLY A 409 12.75 11.66 -11.06
CA GLY A 409 14.01 12.01 -10.42
C GLY A 409 14.68 13.14 -11.19
N ILE A 410 14.56 14.36 -10.69
CA ILE A 410 15.08 15.58 -11.30
C ILE A 410 16.40 15.94 -10.62
N PRO A 411 17.54 15.96 -11.34
CA PRO A 411 18.81 16.41 -10.77
C PRO A 411 18.72 17.87 -10.32
N HIS A 412 19.35 18.21 -9.19
CA HIS A 412 19.42 19.58 -8.66
C HIS A 412 20.10 20.54 -9.65
N THR A 413 20.94 20.02 -10.55
CA THR A 413 21.63 20.79 -11.58
C THR A 413 20.73 21.31 -12.69
N VAL A 414 19.52 20.76 -12.85
CA VAL A 414 18.59 21.14 -13.94
C VAL A 414 17.90 22.48 -13.65
N GLY A 415 17.97 22.98 -12.40
CA GLY A 415 17.36 24.26 -12.02
C GLY A 415 15.83 24.22 -11.97
N PRO A 416 15.15 25.39 -11.88
CA PRO A 416 13.69 25.46 -11.82
C PRO A 416 13.07 25.03 -13.16
N LEU A 417 12.09 24.12 -13.10
CA LEU A 417 11.42 23.54 -14.26
C LEU A 417 9.94 23.93 -14.31
N ASP A 418 9.46 24.28 -15.50
CA ASP A 418 8.04 24.50 -15.81
C ASP A 418 7.42 23.20 -16.34
N VAL A 419 6.66 22.54 -15.48
CA VAL A 419 6.10 21.20 -15.67
C VAL A 419 4.98 21.06 -16.67
N ASP A 420 4.36 22.17 -17.04
CA ASP A 420 3.25 22.19 -17.98
C ASP A 420 3.71 22.45 -19.42
N LYS A 421 5.03 22.65 -19.65
CA LYS A 421 5.59 23.01 -20.96
C LYS A 421 6.69 22.09 -21.49
N ALA A 422 7.18 21.12 -20.71
CA ALA A 422 8.33 20.30 -21.08
C ALA A 422 8.08 18.79 -20.96
N ASP A 423 8.51 18.01 -21.97
CA ASP A 423 8.60 16.55 -21.86
C ASP A 423 9.89 16.15 -21.13
N PHE A 424 9.75 15.91 -19.82
CA PHE A 424 10.84 15.56 -18.92
C PHE A 424 11.55 14.26 -19.26
N SER A 425 10.89 13.36 -20.00
CA SER A 425 11.49 12.07 -20.37
C SER A 425 12.67 12.21 -21.32
N THR A 426 12.80 13.37 -21.98
CA THR A 426 13.88 13.68 -22.91
C THR A 426 15.05 14.44 -22.28
N MET A 427 14.93 14.87 -21.03
CA MET A 427 15.97 15.67 -20.37
C MET A 427 17.13 14.77 -19.89
N PRO A 428 18.39 15.19 -20.08
CA PRO A 428 19.54 14.43 -19.62
C PRO A 428 19.48 14.18 -18.12
N ASN A 429 19.73 12.94 -17.71
CA ASN A 429 19.76 12.49 -16.32
C ASN A 429 18.43 12.64 -15.56
N VAL A 430 17.33 13.03 -16.20
CA VAL A 430 16.01 12.95 -15.56
C VAL A 430 15.53 11.50 -15.58
N ILE A 431 15.20 10.99 -14.41
CA ILE A 431 14.71 9.62 -14.21
C ILE A 431 13.19 9.67 -14.25
N VAL A 432 12.56 8.81 -15.03
CA VAL A 432 11.10 8.71 -15.12
C VAL A 432 10.68 7.28 -14.81
N GLU A 433 9.82 7.10 -13.82
CA GLU A 433 9.41 5.79 -13.32
C GLU A 433 7.94 5.78 -12.92
N GLY A 434 7.26 4.64 -13.09
CA GLY A 434 5.85 4.49 -12.69
C GLY A 434 5.64 4.31 -11.18
N ARG A 435 6.70 4.02 -10.41
CA ARG A 435 6.62 3.81 -8.95
C ARG A 435 7.73 4.57 -8.24
N PHE A 436 7.43 5.07 -7.04
CA PHE A 436 8.39 5.80 -6.21
C PHE A 436 9.64 4.97 -5.90
N ALA A 437 9.47 3.69 -5.56
CA ALA A 437 10.58 2.80 -5.23
C ALA A 437 11.56 2.64 -6.41
N SER A 438 11.04 2.55 -7.64
CA SER A 438 11.85 2.47 -8.86
C SER A 438 12.60 3.78 -9.11
N ALA A 439 11.92 4.93 -8.97
CA ALA A 439 12.56 6.25 -9.11
C ALA A 439 13.71 6.39 -8.10
N LEU A 440 13.46 6.03 -6.85
CA LEU A 440 14.43 6.10 -5.76
C LEU A 440 15.64 5.20 -6.00
N ALA A 441 15.42 3.97 -6.44
CA ALA A 441 16.51 3.03 -6.75
C ALA A 441 17.40 3.56 -7.88
N ARG A 442 16.80 4.13 -8.93
CA ARG A 442 17.56 4.71 -10.04
C ARG A 442 18.29 6.00 -9.66
N VAL A 443 17.68 6.86 -8.82
CA VAL A 443 18.34 8.06 -8.28
C VAL A 443 19.56 7.66 -7.45
N ARG A 444 19.41 6.68 -6.56
CA ARG A 444 20.52 6.17 -5.75
C ARG A 444 21.62 5.50 -6.58
N ASN A 445 21.26 4.81 -7.66
CA ASN A 445 22.23 4.25 -8.60
C ASN A 445 22.95 5.36 -9.40
N HIS A 446 22.25 6.42 -9.83
CA HIS A 446 22.90 7.56 -10.49
C HIS A 446 23.82 8.32 -9.54
N ALA A 447 23.44 8.47 -8.26
CA ALA A 447 24.29 9.08 -7.24
C ALA A 447 25.59 8.29 -6.96
N ARG A 448 25.67 7.01 -7.36
CA ARG A 448 26.89 6.20 -7.30
C ARG A 448 27.81 6.35 -8.53
N VAL A 449 27.33 6.98 -9.61
CA VAL A 449 28.04 7.09 -10.90
C VAL A 449 28.79 8.42 -11.06
N THR A 450 28.57 9.40 -10.19
CA THR A 450 29.35 10.64 -10.21
C THR A 450 30.75 10.39 -9.63
N PRO A 451 31.85 10.57 -10.40
CA PRO A 451 33.20 10.35 -9.87
C PRO A 451 33.47 11.29 -8.70
N SER A 452 34.03 10.75 -7.61
CA SER A 452 34.57 11.58 -6.53
C SER A 452 35.62 12.54 -7.10
N PRO A 453 35.67 13.80 -6.65
CA PRO A 453 36.68 14.74 -7.12
C PRO A 453 38.09 14.19 -6.87
N PRO A 454 39.04 14.46 -7.78
CA PRO A 454 40.42 14.00 -7.66
C PRO A 454 41.01 14.44 -6.34
N LYS A 455 41.57 13.50 -5.58
CA LYS A 455 42.15 13.77 -4.25
C LYS A 455 43.67 13.65 -4.32
N LEU A 456 44.38 14.72 -3.96
CA LEU A 456 45.83 14.66 -3.76
C LEU A 456 46.14 13.68 -2.60
N VAL A 457 46.93 12.66 -2.89
CA VAL A 457 47.33 11.61 -1.94
C VAL A 457 48.70 11.92 -1.34
N LEU A 458 49.65 12.32 -2.20
CA LEU A 458 51.02 12.61 -1.81
C LEU A 458 51.66 13.57 -2.82
N SER A 459 52.55 14.44 -2.35
CA SER A 459 53.50 15.16 -3.20
C SER A 459 54.90 14.66 -2.86
N GLU A 460 55.64 14.19 -3.86
CA GLU A 460 56.99 13.65 -3.67
C GLU A 460 57.91 14.08 -4.81
N GLU A 461 59.03 14.70 -4.45
CA GLU A 461 59.98 15.33 -5.38
C GLU A 461 59.25 16.22 -6.40
N ASP A 462 59.41 15.96 -7.70
CA ASP A 462 58.82 16.73 -8.78
C ASP A 462 57.43 16.20 -9.21
N TYR A 463 56.74 15.42 -8.37
CA TYR A 463 55.44 14.80 -8.70
C TYR A 463 54.35 15.00 -7.65
N ASN A 464 53.10 15.01 -8.13
CA ASN A 464 51.89 14.87 -7.32
C ASN A 464 51.20 13.55 -7.63
N ILE A 465 50.88 12.75 -6.61
CA ILE A 465 50.10 11.53 -6.73
C ILE A 465 48.65 11.83 -6.38
N VAL A 466 47.75 11.64 -7.34
CA VAL A 466 46.32 11.93 -7.21
C VAL A 466 45.52 10.64 -7.34
N ALA A 467 44.58 10.41 -6.41
CA ALA A 467 43.61 9.34 -6.50
C ALA A 467 42.35 9.83 -7.22
N TYR A 468 41.97 9.14 -8.29
CA TYR A 468 40.78 9.46 -9.07
C TYR A 468 40.23 8.19 -9.73
N ASP A 469 38.92 8.01 -9.70
CA ASP A 469 38.20 6.89 -10.35
C ASP A 469 38.82 5.49 -10.10
N GLY A 470 39.18 5.20 -8.84
CA GLY A 470 39.75 3.90 -8.44
C GLY A 470 41.17 3.63 -8.93
N LYS A 471 41.90 4.66 -9.40
CA LYS A 471 43.30 4.59 -9.84
C LYS A 471 44.13 5.70 -9.18
N TYR A 472 45.44 5.55 -9.28
CA TYR A 472 46.43 6.53 -8.85
C TYR A 472 47.19 7.07 -10.07
N PHE A 473 47.37 8.39 -10.09
CA PHE A 473 48.04 9.13 -11.14
C PHE A 473 49.22 9.90 -10.56
N GLY A 474 50.43 9.59 -11.00
CA GLY A 474 51.64 10.36 -10.75
C GLY A 474 51.80 11.43 -11.81
N ILE A 475 51.64 12.69 -11.41
CA ILE A 475 51.63 13.85 -12.31
C ILE A 475 52.88 14.71 -12.04
N PRO A 476 53.79 14.86 -13.02
CA PRO A 476 54.94 15.75 -12.90
C PRO A 476 54.52 17.21 -12.69
N HIS A 477 55.18 17.95 -11.78
CA HIS A 477 54.91 19.36 -11.51
C HIS A 477 55.17 20.26 -12.73
N CYS A 478 56.08 19.85 -13.63
CA CYS A 478 56.40 20.61 -14.84
C CYS A 478 55.24 20.72 -15.84
N LEU A 479 54.21 19.87 -15.73
CA LEU A 479 53.03 19.92 -16.58
C LEU A 479 52.06 21.05 -16.20
N GLY A 480 52.20 21.64 -15.01
CA GLY A 480 51.27 22.64 -14.52
C GLY A 480 49.87 22.08 -14.20
N PRO A 481 48.84 22.93 -14.11
CA PRO A 481 47.48 22.50 -13.79
C PRO A 481 46.85 21.68 -14.92
N LEU A 482 46.24 20.54 -14.58
CA LEU A 482 45.56 19.65 -15.53
C LEU A 482 44.06 19.54 -15.18
N GLU A 483 43.20 19.68 -16.19
CA GLU A 483 41.75 19.45 -16.08
C GLU A 483 41.42 17.96 -16.24
N VAL A 484 40.90 17.35 -15.18
CA VAL A 484 40.74 15.89 -15.05
C VAL A 484 39.60 15.31 -15.89
N ASP A 485 38.64 16.15 -16.30
CA ASP A 485 37.47 15.80 -17.10
C ASP A 485 37.69 15.91 -18.62
N LYS A 486 38.85 16.42 -19.08
CA LYS A 486 39.12 16.68 -20.50
C LYS A 486 40.38 16.02 -21.06
N ALA A 487 41.15 15.30 -20.24
CA ALA A 487 42.43 14.71 -20.64
C ALA A 487 42.44 13.18 -20.48
N ASP A 488 42.85 12.45 -21.53
CA ASP A 488 43.26 11.05 -21.39
C ASP A 488 44.70 11.00 -20.86
N PHE A 489 44.84 10.88 -19.54
CA PHE A 489 46.12 10.85 -18.84
C PHE A 489 47.08 9.76 -19.32
N SER A 490 46.59 8.70 -19.99
CA SER A 490 47.45 7.65 -20.54
C SER A 490 48.29 8.11 -21.75
N THR A 491 47.92 9.25 -22.34
CA THR A 491 48.56 9.81 -23.53
C THR A 491 49.54 10.94 -23.21
N ILE A 492 49.58 11.40 -21.95
CA ILE A 492 50.44 12.51 -21.53
C ILE A 492 51.82 11.94 -21.17
N PRO A 493 52.91 12.42 -21.82
CA PRO A 493 54.27 12.00 -21.48
C PRO A 493 54.56 12.21 -19.99
N ASP A 494 55.28 11.24 -19.41
CA ASP A 494 55.74 11.25 -18.01
C ASP A 494 54.65 11.15 -16.92
N VAL A 495 53.36 11.06 -17.29
CA VAL A 495 52.29 10.71 -16.33
C VAL A 495 52.28 9.20 -16.09
N VAL A 496 52.36 8.80 -14.83
CA VAL A 496 52.32 7.37 -14.43
C VAL A 496 50.92 7.03 -13.92
N MET A 497 50.27 6.02 -14.49
CA MET A 497 48.95 5.57 -14.07
C MET A 497 49.00 4.10 -13.64
N GLU A 498 48.57 3.82 -12.41
CA GLU A 498 48.44 2.45 -11.90
C GLU A 498 47.21 2.30 -10.98
N LYS A 499 46.81 1.05 -10.73
CA LYS A 499 45.71 0.74 -9.80
C LYS A 499 46.11 0.81 -8.33
N GLU A 500 47.40 0.62 -8.03
CA GLU A 500 47.91 0.57 -6.67
C GLU A 500 48.91 1.71 -6.41
N PHE A 501 48.73 2.41 -5.29
CA PHE A 501 49.54 3.56 -4.88
C PHE A 501 51.04 3.26 -4.85
N GLU A 502 51.43 2.13 -4.26
CA GLU A 502 52.84 1.73 -4.12
C GLU A 502 53.53 1.51 -5.47
N VAL A 503 52.77 1.08 -6.49
CA VAL A 503 53.30 0.87 -7.84
C VAL A 503 53.60 2.21 -8.51
N VAL A 504 52.68 3.19 -8.42
CA VAL A 504 52.92 4.56 -8.91
C VAL A 504 54.15 5.15 -8.23
N LEU A 505 54.22 5.06 -6.90
CA LEU A 505 55.30 5.61 -6.10
C LEU A 505 56.66 5.02 -6.47
N SER A 506 56.73 3.70 -6.67
CA SER A 506 57.96 3.02 -7.07
C SER A 506 58.45 3.44 -8.46
N ARG A 507 57.53 3.66 -9.41
CA ARG A 507 57.86 4.08 -10.79
C ARG A 507 58.34 5.52 -10.84
N ILE A 508 57.73 6.42 -10.08
CA ILE A 508 58.19 7.81 -9.93
C ILE A 508 59.63 7.83 -9.38
N ARG A 509 59.88 7.16 -8.25
CA ARG A 509 61.23 7.12 -7.64
C ARG A 509 62.29 6.50 -8.54
N LYS A 510 61.91 5.56 -9.41
CA LYS A 510 62.82 4.97 -10.41
C LYS A 510 63.13 5.94 -11.55
N ALA A 511 62.13 6.71 -12.00
CA ALA A 511 62.31 7.75 -13.02
C ALA A 511 63.23 8.88 -12.52
N THR A 512 63.06 9.35 -11.27
CA THR A 512 63.94 10.38 -10.70
C THR A 512 65.39 9.89 -10.55
N LYS A 513 65.59 8.64 -10.12
CA LYS A 513 66.94 8.05 -9.97
C LYS A 513 67.67 7.86 -11.30
N GLN A 514 66.98 7.61 -12.41
CA GLN A 514 67.60 7.53 -13.73
C GLN A 514 67.99 8.92 -14.28
N GLY A 515 67.25 9.98 -13.92
CA GLY A 515 67.59 11.36 -14.27
C GLY A 515 68.80 11.92 -13.50
N ALA A 516 69.10 11.41 -12.29
CA ALA A 516 70.23 11.84 -11.47
C ALA A 516 71.58 11.20 -11.87
N ALA A 517 71.59 10.10 -12.65
CA ALA A 517 72.81 9.45 -13.12
C ALA A 517 73.38 10.04 -14.44
N TYR A 518 72.66 10.99 -15.04
CA TYR A 518 73.03 11.70 -16.28
C TYR A 518 73.17 13.23 -16.08
N ARG A 519 73.21 13.70 -14.83
CA ARG A 519 73.43 15.11 -14.47
C ARG A 519 74.76 15.33 -13.77
#